data_AF-A0A1H4VVQ5-F1
#
_entry.id   AF-A0A1H4VVQ5-F1
#
_cell.length_a   1.000
_cell.length_b   1.000
_cell.length_c   1.000
_cell.angle_alpha   90.00
_cell.angle_beta   90.00
_cell.angle_gamma   90.00
#
_symmetry.space_group_name_H-M   'P 1'
#
loop_
_entity.id
_entity.type
_entity.pdbx_description
1 polymer ?
#
loop_
_entity_poly.entity_id
_entity_poly.type
_entity_poly.pdbx_seq_one_letter_code
_entity_poly.pdbx_strand_id
1 'polypeptide(L)'
;MTDTHIDNAPQGSAASDFDEDEDVRALKEGLQKLGELKDFHSSAAADLEAAQLAGADRIAALQAEIDAETGRLATEANEAAIEFNNARDELIELGHSTAKRLNPKGFGKIPVTREKSED
;
A
#
# COMPACT_ATOMS: atom_id res chain seq x y z
N MET A 1 75.01 44.03 27.16
CA MET A 1 74.74 44.51 25.80
C MET A 1 75.29 43.47 24.84
N THR A 2 74.56 43.22 23.74
CA THR A 2 74.71 42.16 22.71
C THR A 2 74.17 40.79 23.14
N ASP A 3 73.31 40.10 22.41
CA ASP A 3 72.59 40.41 21.17
C ASP A 3 71.45 39.40 21.08
N THR A 4 70.30 39.85 20.59
CA THR A 4 69.10 39.04 20.42
C THR A 4 69.20 38.32 19.08
N HIS A 5 69.63 37.06 19.06
CA HIS A 5 69.43 36.21 17.88
C HIS A 5 68.17 35.37 18.09
N ILE A 6 67.05 35.91 17.58
CA ILE A 6 65.85 35.14 17.30
C ILE A 6 66.18 34.36 16.03
N ASP A 7 66.49 33.07 16.19
CA ASP A 7 66.64 32.18 15.05
C ASP A 7 65.29 32.05 14.35
N ASN A 8 65.27 32.62 13.16
CA ASN A 8 64.19 32.61 12.20
C ASN A 8 63.91 31.14 11.81
N ALA A 9 62.65 30.73 11.90
CA ALA A 9 62.19 29.41 11.50
C ALA A 9 62.59 29.10 10.05
N PRO A 10 63.07 27.89 9.72
CA PRO A 10 62.80 27.36 8.40
C PRO A 10 61.30 27.04 8.37
N GLN A 11 60.52 27.95 7.78
CA GLN A 11 59.26 27.56 7.16
C GLN A 11 59.63 26.53 6.08
N GLY A 12 59.59 25.27 6.45
CA GLY A 12 59.40 24.20 5.50
C GLY A 12 58.05 24.44 4.88
N SER A 13 58.03 25.13 3.74
CA SER A 13 56.93 25.11 2.82
C SER A 13 56.67 23.64 2.51
N ALA A 14 55.64 23.06 3.11
CA ALA A 14 54.97 21.92 2.53
C ALA A 14 54.40 22.42 1.20
N ALA A 15 55.24 22.42 0.17
CA ALA A 15 54.78 22.41 -1.19
C ALA A 15 53.94 21.13 -1.28
N SER A 16 52.63 21.31 -1.19
CA SER A 16 51.67 20.30 -1.61
C SER A 16 52.04 19.96 -3.05
N ASP A 17 52.64 18.79 -3.24
CA ASP A 17 52.78 18.16 -4.56
C ASP A 17 51.35 17.90 -5.07
N PHE A 18 50.76 18.94 -5.66
CA PHE A 18 49.57 18.82 -6.48
C PHE A 18 50.03 18.19 -7.79
N ASP A 19 49.85 16.88 -7.91
CA ASP A 19 49.93 16.22 -9.21
C ASP A 19 48.62 16.55 -9.96
N GLU A 20 48.62 17.69 -10.65
CA GLU A 20 47.47 18.22 -11.38
C GLU A 20 46.87 17.16 -12.34
N ASP A 21 47.69 16.24 -12.85
CA ASP A 21 47.24 15.17 -13.73
C ASP A 21 46.47 14.06 -13.00
N GLU A 22 46.80 13.78 -11.74
CA GLU A 22 46.05 12.85 -10.88
C GLU A 22 44.71 13.46 -10.44
N ASP A 23 44.73 14.73 -10.02
CA ASP A 23 43.53 15.46 -9.61
C ASP A 23 42.52 15.61 -10.75
N VAL A 24 42.99 15.93 -11.96
CA VAL A 24 42.14 16.03 -13.16
C VAL A 24 41.55 14.65 -13.54
N ARG A 25 42.30 13.56 -13.34
CA ARG A 25 41.80 12.19 -13.59
C ARG A 25 40.74 11.81 -12.58
N ALA A 26 40.98 12.04 -11.29
CA ALA A 26 40.02 11.79 -10.22
C ALA A 26 38.72 12.59 -10.42
N LEU A 27 38.83 13.85 -10.85
CA LEU A 27 37.66 14.68 -11.16
C LEU A 27 36.84 14.13 -12.34
N LYS A 28 37.50 13.68 -13.42
CA LYS A 28 36.81 13.08 -14.58
C LYS A 28 36.07 11.80 -14.19
N GLU A 29 36.71 10.91 -13.42
CA GLU A 29 36.08 9.70 -12.91
C GLU A 29 34.91 10.00 -11.97
N GLY A 30 35.05 11.01 -11.11
CA GLY A 30 33.99 11.48 -10.22
C GLY A 30 32.77 12.01 -11.00
N LEU A 31 33.00 12.81 -12.05
CA LEU A 31 31.94 13.31 -12.91
C LEU A 31 31.25 12.19 -13.70
N GLN A 32 32.00 11.19 -14.16
CA GLN A 32 31.43 10.02 -14.82
C GLN A 32 30.53 9.22 -13.87
N LYS A 33 31.01 8.89 -12.67
CA LYS A 33 30.23 8.19 -11.63
C LYS A 33 28.98 8.98 -11.24
N LEU A 34 29.07 10.30 -11.16
CA LEU A 34 27.92 11.17 -10.88
C LEU A 34 26.88 11.09 -12.01
N GLY A 35 27.33 11.04 -13.27
CA GLY A 35 26.45 10.82 -14.43
C GLY A 35 25.71 9.49 -14.34
N GLU A 36 26.44 8.40 -14.12
CA GLU A 36 25.88 7.05 -13.96
C GLU A 36 24.88 6.98 -12.79
N LEU A 37 25.19 7.62 -11.66
CA LEU A 37 24.29 7.66 -10.50
C LEU A 37 23.02 8.47 -10.78
N LYS A 38 23.13 9.57 -11.54
CA LYS A 38 21.97 10.37 -11.94
C LYS A 38 21.05 9.57 -12.86
N ASP A 39 21.62 8.85 -13.83
CA ASP A 39 20.85 8.02 -14.76
C ASP A 39 20.17 6.86 -14.02
N PHE A 40 20.89 6.19 -13.12
CA PHE A 40 20.32 5.15 -12.26
C PHE A 40 19.19 5.69 -11.39
N HIS A 41 19.37 6.85 -10.74
CA HIS A 41 18.33 7.47 -9.94
C HIS A 41 17.09 7.81 -10.79
N SER A 42 17.29 8.34 -12.01
CA SER A 42 16.18 8.65 -12.91
C SER A 42 15.42 7.40 -13.31
N SER A 43 16.12 6.30 -13.61
CA SER A 43 15.49 5.01 -13.93
C SER A 43 14.72 4.46 -12.74
N ALA A 44 15.33 4.45 -11.55
CA ALA A 44 14.69 3.94 -10.34
C ALA A 44 13.45 4.75 -9.94
N ALA A 45 13.47 6.08 -10.15
CA ALA A 45 12.31 6.93 -9.91
C ALA A 45 11.15 6.60 -10.87
N ALA A 46 11.45 6.39 -12.15
CA ALA A 46 10.45 5.99 -13.14
C ALA A 46 9.85 4.61 -12.85
N ASP A 47 10.69 3.64 -12.47
CA ASP A 47 10.24 2.29 -12.09
C ASP A 47 9.35 2.33 -10.84
N LEU A 48 9.70 3.17 -9.86
CA LEU A 48 8.91 3.35 -8.65
C LEU A 48 7.52 3.94 -8.97
N GLU A 49 7.45 4.97 -9.81
CA GLU A 49 6.19 5.58 -10.22
C GLU A 49 5.31 4.58 -11.00
N ALA A 50 5.90 3.84 -11.93
CA ALA A 50 5.19 2.80 -12.67
C ALA A 50 4.65 1.70 -11.74
N ALA A 51 5.45 1.25 -10.77
CA ALA A 51 5.03 0.25 -9.80
C ALA A 51 3.92 0.76 -8.87
N GLN A 52 3.95 2.03 -8.47
CA GLN A 52 2.91 2.65 -7.66
C GLN A 52 1.57 2.70 -8.42
N LEU A 53 1.60 3.11 -9.69
CA LEU A 53 0.41 3.14 -10.53
C LEU A 53 -0.19 1.74 -10.73
N ALA A 54 0.65 0.77 -11.10
CA ALA A 54 0.22 -0.63 -11.23
C ALA A 54 -0.33 -1.21 -9.92
N GLY A 55 0.27 -0.83 -8.78
CA GLY A 55 -0.21 -1.20 -7.45
C GLY A 55 -1.58 -0.61 -7.14
N ALA A 56 -1.78 0.68 -7.43
CA ALA A 56 -3.06 1.37 -7.23
C ALA A 56 -4.18 0.75 -8.08
N ASP A 57 -3.92 0.48 -9.36
CA ASP A 57 -4.88 -0.17 -10.26
C ASP A 57 -5.27 -1.56 -9.76
N ARG A 58 -4.31 -2.34 -9.26
CA ARG A 58 -4.57 -3.67 -8.70
C ARG A 58 -5.40 -3.60 -7.43
N ILE A 59 -5.16 -2.62 -6.56
CA ILE A 59 -5.96 -2.41 -5.35
C ILE A 59 -7.40 -2.05 -5.72
N ALA A 60 -7.58 -1.15 -6.70
CA ALA A 60 -8.92 -0.77 -7.17
C ALA A 60 -9.67 -1.96 -7.76
N ALA A 61 -8.99 -2.80 -8.56
CA ALA A 61 -9.59 -4.01 -9.12
C ALA A 61 -10.01 -5.02 -8.03
N LEU A 62 -9.16 -5.24 -7.03
CA LEU A 62 -9.48 -6.13 -5.90
C LEU A 62 -10.64 -5.59 -5.07
N GLN A 63 -10.71 -4.27 -4.85
CA GLN A 63 -11.83 -3.67 -4.14
C GLN A 63 -13.15 -3.88 -4.90
N ALA A 64 -13.15 -3.68 -6.22
CA ALA A 64 -14.33 -3.93 -7.05
C ALA A 64 -14.78 -5.39 -7.01
N GLU A 65 -13.84 -6.34 -6.99
CA GLU A 65 -14.15 -7.78 -6.83
C GLU A 65 -14.75 -8.09 -5.47
N ILE A 66 -14.19 -7.53 -4.39
CA ILE A 66 -14.71 -7.68 -3.02
C ILE A 66 -16.13 -7.11 -2.91
N ASP A 67 -16.36 -5.92 -3.45
CA ASP A 67 -17.67 -5.26 -3.39
C ASP A 67 -18.72 -6.06 -4.17
N ALA A 68 -18.37 -6.57 -5.35
CA ALA A 68 -19.24 -7.43 -6.16
C ALA A 68 -19.58 -8.74 -5.44
N GLU A 69 -18.59 -9.44 -4.88
CA GLU A 69 -18.82 -10.69 -4.17
C GLU A 69 -19.59 -10.48 -2.86
N THR A 70 -19.32 -9.39 -2.14
CA THR A 70 -20.08 -9.02 -0.93
C THR A 70 -21.53 -8.74 -1.27
N GLY A 71 -21.81 -8.02 -2.36
CA GLY A 71 -23.18 -7.80 -2.85
C GLY A 71 -23.88 -9.10 -3.25
N ARG A 72 -23.17 -10.00 -3.94
CA ARG A 72 -23.69 -11.33 -4.33
C ARG A 72 -24.05 -12.16 -3.10
N LEU A 73 -23.14 -12.25 -2.11
CA LEU A 73 -23.36 -12.99 -0.87
C LEU A 73 -24.49 -12.38 -0.03
N ALA A 74 -24.60 -11.06 0.02
CA ALA A 74 -25.70 -10.39 0.71
C ALA A 74 -27.05 -10.73 0.08
N THR A 75 -27.11 -10.77 -1.25
CA THR A 75 -28.32 -11.17 -2.00
C THR A 75 -28.69 -12.62 -1.72
N GLU A 76 -27.73 -13.54 -1.86
CA GLU A 76 -27.95 -14.98 -1.62
C GLU A 76 -28.38 -15.26 -0.17
N ALA A 77 -27.74 -14.61 0.80
CA ALA A 77 -28.13 -14.71 2.20
C ALA A 77 -29.55 -14.18 2.46
N ASN A 78 -29.93 -13.09 1.80
CA ASN A 78 -31.26 -12.51 1.91
C ASN A 78 -32.33 -13.41 1.29
N GLU A 79 -32.07 -13.99 0.12
CA GLU A 79 -32.97 -14.96 -0.53
C GLU A 79 -33.17 -16.19 0.35
N ALA A 80 -32.09 -16.76 0.89
CA ALA A 80 -32.17 -17.88 1.81
C ALA A 80 -32.97 -17.54 3.09
N ALA A 81 -32.84 -16.31 3.60
CA ALA A 81 -33.63 -15.84 4.73
C ALA A 81 -35.12 -15.69 4.39
N ILE A 82 -35.46 -15.24 3.18
CA ILE A 82 -36.84 -15.17 2.68
C ILE A 82 -37.42 -16.59 2.60
N GLU A 83 -36.73 -17.51 1.95
CA GLU A 83 -37.18 -18.91 1.79
C GLU A 83 -37.40 -19.58 3.14
N PHE A 84 -36.44 -19.42 4.05
CA PHE A 84 -36.55 -19.92 5.42
C PHE A 84 -37.78 -19.37 6.15
N ASN A 85 -38.01 -18.05 6.05
CA ASN A 85 -39.14 -17.40 6.71
C ASN A 85 -40.47 -17.87 6.12
N ASN A 86 -40.54 -18.07 4.80
CA ASN A 86 -41.74 -18.58 4.13
C ASN A 86 -42.05 -20.02 4.59
N ALA A 87 -41.06 -20.92 4.60
CA ALA A 87 -41.23 -22.29 5.07
C ALA A 87 -41.63 -22.35 6.56
N ARG A 88 -41.05 -21.47 7.38
CA ARG A 88 -41.41 -21.31 8.80
C ARG A 88 -42.87 -20.88 8.96
N ASP A 89 -43.28 -19.87 8.21
CA ASP A 89 -44.62 -19.29 8.31
C ASP A 89 -45.67 -20.30 7.78
N GLU A 90 -45.39 -21.03 6.70
CA GLU A 90 -46.22 -22.16 6.20
C GLU A 90 -46.40 -23.25 7.27
N LEU A 91 -45.33 -23.66 7.97
CA LEU A 91 -45.42 -24.65 9.05
C LEU A 91 -46.35 -24.20 10.19
N ILE A 92 -46.40 -22.90 10.47
CA ILE A 92 -47.28 -22.31 11.47
C ILE A 92 -48.72 -22.27 10.94
N GLU A 93 -48.92 -21.83 9.71
CA GLU A 93 -50.24 -21.71 9.06
C GLU A 93 -50.93 -23.07 8.92
N LEU A 94 -50.18 -24.12 8.56
CA LEU A 94 -50.68 -25.50 8.49
C LEU A 94 -50.94 -26.12 9.88
N GLY A 95 -50.63 -25.41 10.97
CA GLY A 95 -50.83 -25.86 12.34
C GLY A 95 -49.85 -26.94 12.80
N HIS A 96 -48.81 -27.25 12.02
CA HIS A 96 -47.78 -28.22 12.39
C HIS A 96 -46.88 -27.71 13.53
N SER A 97 -46.78 -26.39 13.70
CA SER A 97 -46.02 -25.79 14.81
C SER A 97 -46.57 -24.41 15.20
N THR A 98 -45.95 -23.77 16.19
CA THR A 98 -46.24 -22.38 16.58
C THR A 98 -44.95 -21.61 16.81
N ALA A 99 -44.98 -20.28 16.65
CA ALA A 99 -43.82 -19.42 16.89
C ALA A 99 -43.20 -19.64 18.28
N LYS A 100 -44.04 -19.85 19.31
CA LYS A 100 -43.58 -20.14 20.69
C LYS A 100 -42.76 -21.43 20.80
N ARG A 101 -43.01 -22.43 19.94
CA ARG A 101 -42.26 -23.69 19.90
C ARG A 101 -41.01 -23.64 19.02
N LEU A 102 -41.04 -22.82 17.97
CA LEU A 102 -39.95 -22.68 16.98
C LEU A 102 -38.84 -21.75 17.47
N ASN A 103 -39.19 -20.58 18.02
CA ASN A 103 -38.21 -19.56 18.38
C ASN A 103 -37.15 -20.05 19.39
N PRO A 104 -37.48 -20.78 20.48
CA PRO A 104 -36.48 -21.28 21.43
C PRO A 104 -35.51 -22.31 20.84
N LYS A 105 -35.82 -22.88 19.68
CA LYS A 105 -35.00 -23.85 18.96
C LYS A 105 -34.11 -23.22 17.88
N GLY A 106 -34.08 -21.88 17.82
CA GLY A 106 -33.33 -21.15 16.80
C GLY A 106 -34.09 -20.92 15.49
N PHE A 107 -35.33 -21.39 15.37
CA PHE A 107 -36.17 -21.16 14.18
C PHE A 107 -36.99 -19.86 14.28
N GLY A 108 -36.35 -18.79 14.76
CA GLY A 108 -36.94 -17.45 14.81
C GLY A 108 -37.00 -16.83 13.42
N LYS A 109 -37.81 -15.77 13.24
CA LYS A 109 -37.86 -15.04 11.97
C LYS A 109 -36.52 -14.35 11.72
N ILE A 110 -35.92 -14.58 10.55
CA ILE A 110 -34.65 -13.97 10.16
C ILE A 110 -34.94 -12.59 9.55
N PRO A 111 -34.25 -11.52 9.96
CA PRO A 111 -34.41 -10.21 9.34
C PRO A 111 -33.95 -10.25 7.88
N VAL A 112 -34.74 -9.68 6.99
CA VAL A 112 -34.45 -9.57 5.55
C VAL A 112 -34.29 -8.10 5.19
N THR A 113 -33.19 -7.78 4.53
CA THR A 113 -32.95 -6.45 3.97
C THR A 113 -33.75 -6.34 2.69
N ARG A 114 -34.74 -5.45 2.67
CA ARG A 114 -35.42 -5.08 1.42
C ARG A 114 -34.54 -4.05 0.75
N GLU A 115 -34.10 -4.32 -0.47
CA GLU A 115 -33.58 -3.26 -1.33
C GLU A 115 -34.67 -2.18 -1.43
N LYS A 116 -34.32 -0.94 -1.10
CA LYS A 116 -35.18 0.19 -1.48
C LYS A 116 -35.21 0.19 -3.00
N SER A 117 -36.35 -0.14 -3.59
CA SER A 117 -36.62 0.23 -4.97
C SER A 117 -36.53 1.75 -5.05
N GLU A 118 -35.48 2.27 -5.67
CA GLU A 118 -35.45 3.65 -6.12
C GLU A 118 -36.44 3.75 -7.28
N ASP A 119 -37.61 4.34 -6.99
CA ASP A 119 -38.62 4.78 -7.96
C ASP A 119 -38.20 6.11 -8.61
#